data_AF-A0A0A2TGE1-F1
#
_entry.id   AF-A0A0A2TGE1-F1
#
_cell.length_a   1.000
_cell.length_b   1.000
_cell.length_c   1.000
_cell.angle_alpha   90.00
_cell.angle_beta   90.00
_cell.angle_gamma   90.00
#
_symmetry.space_group_name_H-M   'P 1'
#
loop_
_entity.id
_entity.type
_entity.pdbx_description
1 polymer ?
#
loop_
_entity_poly.entity_id
_entity_poly.type
_entity_poly.pdbx_seq_one_letter_code
_entity_poly.pdbx_strand_id
1 'polypeptide(L)'
;MGILQYFIGPIIVFLIMHPIFSTLYKNVEKKDKGFVLSYYRLTHRGKLIRSLWVMLFLFLIFPLHYWGEDLTRNELPMYATNFLLVFVIDILYNYTKWKKHENINFL
;
A
#
# COMPACT_ATOMS: atom_id res chain seq x y z
N MET A 1 25.50 -11.98 -9.42
CA MET A 1 24.66 -11.52 -8.29
C MET A 1 23.36 -11.00 -8.88
N GLY A 2 22.23 -11.65 -8.60
CA GLY A 2 20.94 -11.34 -9.23
C GLY A 2 20.23 -10.15 -8.58
N ILE A 3 19.32 -9.51 -9.31
CA ILE A 3 18.51 -8.36 -8.86
C ILE A 3 17.81 -8.61 -7.50
N LEU A 4 17.51 -9.88 -7.18
CA LEU A 4 16.90 -10.36 -5.93
C LEU A 4 17.61 -9.89 -4.66
N GLN A 5 18.94 -9.76 -4.68
CA GLN A 5 19.70 -9.38 -3.48
C GLN A 5 19.40 -7.94 -3.01
N TYR A 6 19.05 -7.05 -3.94
CA TYR A 6 18.75 -5.65 -3.63
C TYR A 6 17.41 -5.50 -2.88
N PHE A 7 16.54 -6.51 -2.93
CA PHE A 7 15.26 -6.50 -2.22
C PHE A 7 15.37 -6.94 -0.76
N ILE A 8 16.42 -7.68 -0.38
CA ILE A 8 16.57 -8.24 0.96
C ILE A 8 16.62 -7.14 2.03
N GLY A 9 17.43 -6.11 1.82
CA GLY A 9 17.57 -4.97 2.76
C GLY A 9 16.24 -4.24 2.99
N PRO A 10 15.58 -3.74 1.93
CA PRO A 10 14.26 -3.08 2.04
C PRO A 10 13.20 -3.95 2.73
N ILE A 11 13.16 -5.26 2.43
CA ILE A 11 12.20 -6.19 3.05
C ILE A 11 12.44 -6.29 4.56
N ILE A 12 13.69 -6.42 5.01
CA ILE A 12 14.03 -6.49 6.44
C ILE A 12 13.60 -5.19 7.14
N VAL A 13 13.92 -4.04 6.55
CA VAL A 13 13.51 -2.73 7.11
C VAL A 13 11.99 -2.64 7.21
N PHE A 14 11.26 -3.08 6.19
CA PHE A 14 9.80 -3.07 6.19
C PHE A 14 9.22 -3.96 7.29
N LEU A 15 9.74 -5.19 7.45
CA LEU A 15 9.31 -6.15 8.47
C LEU A 15 9.52 -5.63 9.90
N ILE A 16 10.57 -4.86 10.14
CA ILE A 16 10.86 -4.26 11.45
C ILE A 16 10.00 -3.01 11.68
N MET A 17 9.89 -2.14 10.68
CA MET A 17 9.18 -0.86 10.81
C MET A 17 7.67 -1.05 10.95
N HIS A 18 7.09 -2.04 10.28
CA HIS A 18 5.64 -2.28 10.31
C HIS A 18 5.07 -2.48 11.74
N PRO A 19 5.59 -3.40 12.58
CA PRO A 19 5.10 -3.59 13.95
C PRO A 19 5.37 -2.38 14.85
N ILE A 20 6.50 -1.69 14.67
CA ILE A 20 6.84 -0.48 15.45
C ILE A 20 5.79 0.61 15.21
N PHE A 21 5.51 0.92 13.94
CA PHE A 21 4.51 1.93 13.62
C PHE A 21 3.09 1.48 13.99
N SER A 22 2.76 0.20 13.82
CA SER A 22 1.47 -0.34 14.26
C SER A 22 1.23 -0.11 15.76
N THR A 23 2.27 -0.31 16.58
CA THR A 23 2.20 -0.10 18.03
C THR A 23 2.13 1.39 18.39
N LEU A 24 2.99 2.22 17.79
CA LEU A 24 3.05 3.67 18.06
C LEU A 24 1.74 4.39 17.76
N TYR A 25 1.06 3.99 16.68
CA TYR A 25 -0.15 4.65 16.22
C TYR A 25 -1.45 3.94 16.63
N LYS A 26 -1.39 2.87 17.44
CA LYS A 26 -2.57 2.11 17.88
C LYS A 26 -3.57 2.96 18.66
N ASN A 27 -3.07 3.86 19.51
CA ASN A 27 -3.88 4.69 20.41
C ASN A 27 -4.04 6.14 19.92
N VAL A 28 -3.52 6.45 18.73
CA VAL A 28 -3.63 7.80 18.16
C VAL A 28 -5.00 7.92 17.51
N GLU A 29 -5.71 9.00 17.83
CA GLU A 29 -7.00 9.30 17.23
C GLU A 29 -6.86 9.42 15.70
N LYS A 30 -7.70 8.66 14.99
CA LYS A 30 -7.67 8.63 13.53
C LYS A 30 -8.39 9.85 12.98
N LYS A 31 -7.74 10.55 12.07
CA LYS A 31 -8.30 11.75 11.45
C LYS A 31 -8.90 11.39 10.09
N ASP A 32 -10.19 11.68 9.91
CA ASP A 32 -10.93 11.38 8.68
C ASP A 32 -10.89 12.54 7.66
N LYS A 33 -10.69 13.78 8.14
CA LYS A 33 -10.71 15.01 7.32
C LYS A 33 -9.43 15.84 7.51
N GLY A 34 -8.82 16.26 6.40
CA GLY A 34 -7.64 17.14 6.35
C GLY A 34 -6.37 16.45 5.82
N PHE A 35 -5.31 17.23 5.62
CA PHE A 35 -4.03 16.73 5.15
C PHE A 35 -3.31 15.95 6.26
N VAL A 36 -3.18 14.63 6.10
CA VAL A 36 -2.47 13.75 7.05
C VAL A 36 -1.39 13.01 6.29
N LEU A 37 -0.12 13.31 6.58
CA LEU A 37 1.03 12.66 5.96
C LEU A 37 1.18 11.19 6.42
N SER A 38 0.99 10.92 7.72
CA SER A 38 1.18 9.59 8.29
C SER A 38 0.02 8.64 7.95
N TYR A 39 0.31 7.59 7.18
CA TYR A 39 -0.65 6.54 6.80
C TYR A 39 -1.35 5.91 8.03
N TYR A 40 -0.64 5.76 9.14
CA TYR A 40 -1.17 5.12 10.33
C TYR A 40 -2.23 5.95 11.08
N ARG A 41 -2.26 7.27 10.87
CA ARG A 41 -3.24 8.19 11.49
C ARG A 41 -4.52 8.37 10.65
N LEU A 42 -4.58 7.80 9.44
CA LEU A 42 -5.78 7.84 8.62
C LEU A 42 -6.81 6.79 9.06
N THR A 43 -8.07 7.15 8.92
CA THR A 43 -9.19 6.21 8.90
C THR A 43 -9.07 5.26 7.71
N HIS A 44 -9.76 4.11 7.79
CA HIS A 44 -9.74 3.14 6.69
C HIS A 44 -10.34 3.71 5.39
N ARG A 45 -11.30 4.65 5.50
CA ARG A 45 -11.84 5.39 4.36
C ARG A 45 -10.78 6.24 3.66
N GLY A 46 -10.02 7.03 4.42
CA GLY A 46 -8.93 7.84 3.87
C GLY A 46 -7.83 7.01 3.25
N LYS A 47 -7.54 5.83 3.83
CA LYS A 47 -6.60 4.85 3.26
C LYS A 47 -7.07 4.32 1.92
N LEU A 48 -8.35 3.96 1.78
CA LEU A 48 -8.92 3.51 0.49
C LEU A 48 -8.75 4.54 -0.61
N ILE A 49 -9.14 5.79 -0.33
CA ILE A 49 -9.02 6.89 -1.30
C ILE A 49 -7.55 7.07 -1.69
N ARG A 50 -6.63 7.04 -0.73
CA ARG A 50 -5.20 7.16 -1.01
C ARG A 50 -4.66 5.97 -1.82
N SER A 51 -5.04 4.73 -1.52
CA SER A 51 -4.63 3.57 -2.31
C SER A 51 -5.09 3.70 -3.77
N LEU A 52 -6.30 4.20 -4.02
CA LEU A 52 -6.78 4.48 -5.40
C LEU A 52 -5.94 5.56 -6.10
N TRP A 53 -5.61 6.67 -5.44
CA TRP A 53 -4.73 7.71 -6.02
C TRP A 53 -3.32 7.20 -6.30
N VAL A 54 -2.76 6.40 -5.38
CA VAL A 54 -1.44 5.78 -5.56
C VAL A 54 -1.45 4.80 -6.74
N MET A 55 -2.53 4.04 -6.93
CA MET A 55 -2.68 3.18 -8.10
C MET A 55 -2.66 3.98 -9.41
N LEU A 56 -3.41 5.09 -9.48
CA LEU A 56 -3.40 5.98 -10.65
C LEU A 56 -2.00 6.50 -10.96
N PHE A 57 -1.26 6.93 -9.94
CA PHE A 57 0.14 7.36 -10.09
C PHE A 57 1.05 6.21 -10.55
N LEU A 58 0.91 5.02 -9.95
CA LEU A 58 1.75 3.88 -10.30
C LEU A 58 1.49 3.38 -11.72
N PHE A 59 0.24 3.41 -12.18
CA PHE A 59 -0.10 3.11 -13.57
C PHE A 59 0.59 4.08 -14.55
N LEU A 60 0.81 5.34 -14.15
CA LEU A 60 1.52 6.33 -14.96
C LEU A 60 3.05 6.16 -14.94
N ILE A 61 3.60 5.66 -13.84
CA ILE A 61 5.06 5.49 -13.65
C ILE A 61 5.56 4.15 -14.22
N PHE A 62 4.68 3.13 -14.28
CA PHE A 62 5.02 1.81 -14.79
C PHE A 62 5.60 1.81 -16.23
N PRO A 63 5.05 2.58 -17.19
CA PRO A 63 5.59 2.68 -18.55
C PRO A 63 6.97 3.37 -18.62
N LEU A 64 7.26 4.27 -17.66
CA LEU A 64 8.57 4.94 -17.60
C LEU A 64 9.68 3.95 -17.21
N HIS A 65 9.37 3.00 -16.32
CA HIS A 65 10.31 1.92 -15.98
C HIS A 65 10.46 0.92 -17.12
N TYR A 66 9.37 0.62 -17.84
CA TYR A 66 9.42 -0.24 -19.03
C TYR A 66 10.38 0.28 -20.11
N TRP A 67 10.48 1.60 -20.28
CA TRP A 67 11.40 2.18 -21.26
C TRP A 67 12.85 2.31 -20.76
N GLY A 68 13.06 2.36 -19.44
CA GLY A 68 14.35 2.63 -18.82
C GLY A 68 15.12 1.39 -18.36
N GLU A 69 14.47 0.26 -18.17
CA GLU A 69 15.09 -1.01 -17.74
C GLU A 69 14.93 -2.10 -18.80
N ASP A 70 15.96 -2.94 -18.98
CA ASP A 70 15.90 -4.20 -19.73
C ASP A 70 15.09 -5.27 -18.97
N LEU A 71 13.89 -4.91 -18.49
CA LEU A 71 12.95 -5.86 -17.91
C LEU A 71 12.58 -6.86 -19.00
N THR A 72 13.00 -8.11 -18.80
CA THR A 72 12.81 -9.17 -19.79
C THR A 72 11.30 -9.34 -20.03
N ARG A 73 10.90 -9.63 -21.27
CA ARG A 73 9.48 -9.78 -21.68
C ARG A 73 8.64 -10.73 -20.79
N ASN A 74 9.30 -11.63 -20.06
CA ASN A 74 8.68 -12.58 -19.12
C ASN A 74 8.57 -12.07 -17.67
N GLU A 75 9.38 -11.09 -17.26
CA GLU A 75 9.40 -10.57 -15.89
C GLU A 75 8.29 -9.54 -15.68
N LEU A 76 8.00 -8.73 -16.70
CA LEU A 76 6.96 -7.71 -16.67
C LEU A 76 5.57 -8.21 -16.26
N PRO A 77 4.99 -9.27 -16.89
CA PRO A 77 3.68 -9.77 -16.49
C PRO A 77 3.68 -10.36 -15.07
N MET A 78 4.81 -10.90 -14.61
CA MET A 78 4.96 -11.41 -13.25
C MET A 78 4.90 -10.27 -12.22
N TYR A 79 5.60 -9.15 -12.48
CA TYR A 79 5.55 -7.96 -11.64
C TYR A 79 4.15 -7.33 -11.62
N ALA A 80 3.54 -7.16 -12.80
CA ALA A 80 2.19 -6.59 -12.91
C ALA A 80 1.16 -7.42 -12.14
N THR A 81 1.21 -8.75 -12.25
CA THR A 81 0.28 -9.65 -11.55
C THR A 81 0.46 -9.59 -10.03
N ASN A 82 1.70 -9.67 -9.54
CA ASN A 82 1.97 -9.55 -8.10
C ASN A 82 1.51 -8.21 -7.54
N PHE A 83 1.78 -7.12 -8.27
CA PHE A 83 1.38 -5.78 -7.87
C PHE A 83 -0.16 -5.66 -7.77
N LEU A 84 -0.87 -6.20 -8.77
CA LEU A 84 -2.32 -6.18 -8.84
C LEU A 84 -2.95 -7.00 -7.69
N LEU A 85 -2.37 -8.17 -7.35
CA LEU A 85 -2.82 -8.98 -6.22
C LEU A 85 -2.69 -8.25 -4.88
N VAL A 86 -1.52 -7.68 -4.59
CA VAL A 86 -1.29 -6.92 -3.35
C VAL A 86 -2.24 -5.75 -3.26
N PHE A 87 -2.49 -5.06 -4.37
CA PHE A 87 -3.41 -3.95 -4.43
C PHE A 87 -4.86 -4.33 -4.12
N VAL A 88 -5.35 -5.42 -4.73
CA VAL A 88 -6.71 -5.91 -4.50
C VAL A 88 -6.88 -6.30 -3.03
N ILE A 89 -5.89 -6.96 -2.43
CA ILE A 89 -5.89 -7.31 -1.01
C ILE A 89 -5.97 -6.05 -0.14
N ASP A 90 -5.18 -5.01 -0.44
CA ASP A 90 -5.17 -3.76 0.32
C ASP A 90 -6.53 -3.03 0.24
N ILE A 91 -7.13 -2.96 -0.95
CA ILE A 91 -8.49 -2.38 -1.10
C ILE A 91 -9.51 -3.18 -0.30
N LEU A 92 -9.55 -4.51 -0.47
CA LEU A 92 -10.54 -5.34 0.19
C LEU A 92 -10.41 -5.26 1.71
N TYR A 93 -9.18 -5.29 2.23
CA TYR A 93 -8.91 -5.14 3.66
C TYR A 93 -9.39 -3.80 4.20
N ASN A 94 -9.02 -2.70 3.54
CA ASN A 94 -9.41 -1.37 4.01
C ASN A 94 -10.94 -1.14 3.85
N TYR A 95 -11.57 -1.71 2.82
CA TYR A 95 -13.01 -1.59 2.57
C TYR A 95 -13.83 -2.36 3.59
N THR A 96 -13.49 -3.62 3.83
CA THR A 96 -14.16 -4.45 4.85
C THR A 96 -14.06 -3.82 6.23
N LYS A 97 -12.88 -3.29 6.57
CA LYS A 97 -12.64 -2.65 7.87
C LYS A 97 -13.31 -1.29 7.99
N TRP A 98 -13.42 -0.52 6.90
CA TRP A 98 -14.20 0.71 6.86
C TRP A 98 -15.69 0.41 7.10
N LYS A 99 -16.27 -0.51 6.33
CA LYS A 99 -17.68 -0.92 6.47
C LYS A 99 -18.01 -1.43 7.87
N LYS A 100 -17.10 -2.20 8.49
CA LYS A 100 -17.26 -2.66 9.88
C LYS A 100 -17.28 -1.50 10.87
N HIS A 101 -16.40 -0.51 10.72
CA HIS A 101 -16.38 0.65 11.61
C HIS A 101 -17.63 1.52 11.46
N GLU A 102 -18.14 1.67 10.24
CA GLU A 102 -19.33 2.46 9.97
C GLU A 102 -20.58 1.78 10.54
N ASN A 103 -20.73 0.45 10.34
CA ASN A 103 -21.83 -0.33 10.93
C ASN A 103 -21.85 -0.32 12.48
N ILE A 104 -20.69 -0.24 13.15
CA ILE A 104 -20.62 -0.16 14.62
C ILE A 104 -21.09 1.20 15.14
N ASN A 105 -20.93 2.27 14.36
CA ASN A 105 -21.32 3.62 14.78
C ASN A 105 -22.83 3.90 14.59
N PHE A 106 -23.58 3.00 13.95
CA PHE A 106 -25.03 3.12 13.71
C PHE A 106 -25.89 2.27 14.68
N LEU A 107 -25.28 1.51 15.58
CA LEU A 107 -25.94 0.74 16.65
C LEU A 107 -25.64 1.36 18.02
#